data_AF-A0A7S1QM65-F1
#
_entry.id   AF-A0A7S1QM65-F1
#
_cell.length_a   1.000
_cell.length_b   1.000
_cell.length_c   1.000
_cell.angle_alpha   90.00
_cell.angle_beta   90.00
_cell.angle_gamma   90.00
#
_symmetry.space_group_name_H-M   'P 1'
#
loop_
_entity.id
_entity.type
_entity.pdbx_description
1 polymer ?
#
loop_
_entity_poly.entity_id
_entity_poly.type
_entity_poly.pdbx_seq_one_letter_code
_entity_poly.pdbx_strand_id
1 'polypeptide(L)'
;RDGYNCTCRNEWFGPKCSQCPPLVNASKDCGACIDGYGGYPNCTRICTKEADCSDHATTVTGLEGNCDCTCRKQWSNDTCDVCPPKYNASQDCGACIDTRETYP
;
A
#
# COMPACT_ATOMS: atom_id res chain seq x y z
N ARG A 1 48.53 13.84 -4.40
CA ARG A 1 47.31 14.63 -4.72
C ARG A 1 46.17 13.63 -4.60
N ASP A 2 45.67 13.50 -3.38
CA ASP A 2 44.71 12.46 -3.01
C ASP A 2 43.36 12.78 -3.66
N GLY A 3 42.89 11.83 -4.47
CA GLY A 3 41.64 11.95 -5.22
C GLY A 3 40.46 11.85 -4.27
N TYR A 4 39.85 12.99 -3.95
CA TYR A 4 38.54 13.03 -3.31
C TYR A 4 37.52 12.61 -4.38
N ASN A 5 37.03 11.38 -4.28
CA ASN A 5 35.89 10.93 -5.07
C ASN A 5 34.63 11.56 -4.47
N CYS A 6 34.16 12.66 -5.06
CA CYS A 6 32.95 13.33 -4.63
C CYS A 6 31.73 12.51 -5.06
N THR A 7 31.25 11.63 -4.19
CA THR A 7 29.94 10.99 -4.36
C THR A 7 28.85 11.92 -3.84
N CYS A 8 27.72 11.93 -4.52
CA CYS A 8 26.53 12.64 -4.05
C CYS A 8 25.99 12.01 -2.76
N ARG A 9 25.36 12.82 -1.92
CA ARG A 9 24.72 12.37 -0.66
C ARG A 9 23.36 11.74 -0.97
N ASN A 10 22.95 10.71 -0.21
CA ASN A 10 21.65 10.03 -0.38
C ASN A 10 21.39 9.67 -1.86
N GLU A 11 20.15 9.80 -2.34
CA GLU A 11 19.82 9.56 -3.75
C GLU A 11 20.10 10.77 -4.68
N TRP A 12 20.79 11.81 -4.22
CA TRP A 12 21.16 12.90 -5.12
C TRP A 12 22.00 12.35 -6.27
N PHE A 13 21.73 12.82 -7.48
CA PHE A 13 22.49 12.42 -8.67
C PHE A 13 22.77 13.61 -9.60
N GLY A 14 23.51 13.29 -10.66
CA GLY A 14 23.95 14.25 -11.67
C GLY A 14 25.30 14.89 -11.32
N PRO A 15 25.88 15.64 -12.27
CA PRO A 15 27.25 16.17 -12.17
C PRO A 15 27.46 17.18 -11.04
N LYS A 16 26.37 17.69 -10.45
CA LYS A 16 26.37 18.66 -9.34
C LYS A 16 25.56 18.19 -8.12
N CYS A 17 25.12 16.93 -8.09
CA CYS A 17 24.30 16.38 -6.99
C CYS A 17 23.04 17.22 -6.69
N SER A 18 22.38 17.70 -7.74
CA SER A 18 21.23 18.61 -7.63
C SER A 18 19.95 18.04 -8.23
N GLN A 19 19.97 16.77 -8.64
CA GLN A 19 18.82 16.06 -9.16
C GLN A 19 18.38 15.00 -8.16
N CYS A 20 17.08 14.95 -7.89
CA CYS A 20 16.47 13.98 -6.99
C CYS A 20 15.63 12.99 -7.81
N PRO A 21 15.70 11.68 -7.54
CA PRO A 21 14.88 10.73 -8.25
C PRO A 21 13.39 10.96 -7.97
N PRO A 22 12.50 10.57 -8.90
CA PRO A 22 11.07 10.56 -8.64
C PRO A 22 10.74 9.75 -7.39
N LEU A 23 9.68 10.13 -6.68
CA LEU A 23 9.19 9.47 -5.46
C LEU A 23 10.13 9.55 -4.23
N VAL A 24 11.32 10.12 -4.39
CA VAL A 24 12.23 10.50 -3.31
C VAL A 24 12.07 11.99 -3.02
N ASN A 25 12.05 12.35 -1.74
CA ASN A 25 11.71 13.67 -1.26
C ASN A 25 12.92 14.61 -1.28
N ALA A 26 13.00 15.48 -2.28
CA ALA A 26 14.05 16.50 -2.40
C ALA A 26 14.11 17.47 -1.21
N SER A 27 12.97 17.77 -0.58
CA SER A 27 12.92 18.62 0.62
C SER A 27 13.49 17.93 1.86
N LYS A 28 13.62 16.59 1.83
CA LYS A 28 14.30 15.77 2.86
C LYS A 28 15.66 15.27 2.36
N ASP A 29 16.39 16.11 1.63
CA ASP A 29 17.76 15.84 1.15
C ASP A 29 17.86 14.59 0.26
N CYS A 30 16.78 14.24 -0.45
CA CYS A 30 16.67 12.97 -1.21
C CYS A 30 16.96 11.72 -0.36
N GLY A 31 16.78 11.80 0.96
CA GLY A 31 17.06 10.72 1.92
C GLY A 31 15.81 10.03 2.46
N ALA A 32 14.64 10.31 1.90
CA ALA A 32 13.38 9.70 2.29
C ALA A 32 12.42 9.67 1.10
N CYS A 33 11.45 8.77 1.12
CA CYS A 33 10.37 8.78 0.13
C CYS A 33 9.43 9.97 0.33
N ILE A 34 8.70 10.32 -0.73
CA ILE A 34 7.56 11.25 -0.63
C ILE A 34 6.40 10.59 0.14
N ASP A 35 5.43 11.39 0.56
CA ASP A 35 4.27 10.89 1.32
C ASP A 35 3.48 9.88 0.49
N GLY A 36 3.03 8.80 1.14
CA GLY A 36 2.36 7.67 0.49
C GLY A 36 3.30 6.62 -0.12
N TYR A 37 4.62 6.80 -0.01
CA TYR A 37 5.63 5.86 -0.50
C TYR A 37 6.57 5.44 0.63
N GLY A 38 7.06 4.19 0.59
CA GLY A 38 7.94 3.60 1.59
C GLY A 38 8.96 2.66 0.96
N GLY A 39 9.83 2.06 1.77
CA GLY A 39 10.88 1.17 1.25
C GLY A 39 12.01 1.92 0.52
N TYR A 40 12.44 3.06 1.08
CA TYR A 40 13.60 3.80 0.61
C TYR A 40 14.81 2.85 0.39
N PRO A 41 15.58 3.00 -0.71
CA PRO A 41 15.54 4.09 -1.68
C PRO A 41 14.59 3.89 -2.86
N ASN A 42 14.04 2.69 -3.04
CA ASN A 42 13.20 2.37 -4.20
C ASN A 42 11.84 3.10 -4.17
N CYS A 43 11.36 3.45 -2.98
CA CYS A 43 10.12 4.20 -2.78
C CYS A 43 8.94 3.62 -3.54
N THR A 44 8.44 2.49 -3.05
CA THR A 44 7.25 1.80 -3.54
C THR A 44 6.00 2.36 -2.84
N ARG A 45 4.86 2.39 -3.54
CA ARG A 45 3.61 2.90 -2.98
C ARG A 45 3.22 2.09 -1.74
N ILE A 46 2.82 2.78 -0.68
CA ILE A 46 2.26 2.16 0.53
C ILE A 46 0.84 1.69 0.22
N CYS A 47 0.51 0.48 0.64
CA CYS A 47 -0.81 -0.09 0.42
C CYS A 47 -1.88 0.70 1.19
N THR A 48 -3.07 0.83 0.61
CA THR A 48 -4.22 1.49 1.26
C THR A 48 -5.45 0.57 1.27
N LYS A 49 -6.40 0.89 2.16
CA LYS A 49 -7.65 0.11 2.28
C LYS A 49 -8.43 0.10 0.99
N GLU A 50 -8.53 1.27 0.37
CA GLU A 50 -9.39 1.55 -0.77
C GLU A 50 -8.84 0.94 -2.05
N ALA A 51 -7.52 1.01 -2.25
CA ALA A 51 -6.87 0.55 -3.46
C ALA A 51 -6.54 -0.94 -3.43
N ASP A 52 -6.09 -1.46 -2.29
CA ASP A 52 -5.47 -2.79 -2.21
C ASP A 52 -6.33 -3.82 -1.46
N CYS A 53 -7.27 -3.36 -0.64
CA CYS A 53 -8.06 -4.23 0.23
C CYS A 53 -9.58 -4.02 0.08
N SER A 54 -10.01 -3.56 -1.10
CA SER A 54 -11.43 -3.40 -1.48
C SER A 54 -12.26 -2.54 -0.52
N ASP A 55 -11.61 -1.67 0.24
CA ASP A 55 -12.21 -0.93 1.37
C ASP A 55 -12.92 -1.84 2.40
N HIS A 56 -12.50 -3.10 2.49
CA HIS A 56 -13.05 -4.12 3.39
C HIS A 56 -12.03 -4.58 4.44
N ALA A 57 -10.89 -3.90 4.55
CA ALA A 57 -9.90 -4.11 5.61
C ALA A 57 -10.06 -3.15 6.80
N THR A 58 -9.80 -3.67 8.00
CA THR A 58 -9.65 -2.89 9.24
C THR A 58 -8.29 -2.19 9.32
N THR A 59 -7.24 -2.87 8.89
CA THR A 59 -5.86 -2.38 8.84
C THR A 59 -5.19 -2.89 7.59
N VAL A 60 -4.26 -2.09 7.06
CA VAL A 60 -3.48 -2.42 5.87
C VAL A 60 -2.03 -2.06 6.16
N THR A 61 -1.14 -2.96 5.83
CA THR A 61 0.30 -2.73 5.90
C THR A 61 0.99 -3.22 4.64
N GLY A 62 2.28 -2.94 4.51
CA GLY A 62 3.06 -3.35 3.36
C GLY A 62 3.14 -2.32 2.24
N LEU A 63 3.79 -2.74 1.17
CA LEU A 63 4.03 -1.95 -0.03
C LEU A 63 3.43 -2.69 -1.21
N GLU A 64 3.09 -1.96 -2.28
CA GLU A 64 2.53 -2.51 -3.50
C GLU A 64 3.28 -3.77 -3.97
N GLY A 65 2.53 -4.85 -4.21
CA GLY A 65 3.05 -6.19 -4.53
C GLY A 65 3.24 -7.11 -3.32
N ASN A 66 3.17 -6.60 -2.09
CA ASN A 66 3.19 -7.37 -0.84
C ASN A 66 2.35 -6.66 0.24
N CYS A 67 1.09 -6.36 -0.10
CA CYS A 67 0.13 -5.78 0.83
C CYS A 67 -0.38 -6.84 1.79
N ASP A 68 -0.52 -6.48 3.06
CA ASP A 68 -1.16 -7.31 4.08
C ASP A 68 -2.44 -6.62 4.58
N CYS A 69 -3.58 -7.22 4.21
CA CYS A 69 -4.91 -6.72 4.51
C CYS A 69 -5.54 -7.51 5.66
N THR A 70 -5.85 -6.86 6.77
CA THR A 70 -6.65 -7.47 7.84
C THR A 70 -8.13 -7.24 7.59
N CYS A 71 -8.79 -8.22 6.97
CA CYS A 71 -10.20 -8.10 6.57
C CYS A 71 -11.15 -7.91 7.76
N ARG A 72 -12.18 -7.09 7.55
CA ARG A 72 -13.26 -6.88 8.54
C ARG A 72 -14.36 -7.91 8.35
N LYS A 73 -15.09 -8.20 9.43
CA LYS A 73 -16.25 -9.10 9.41
C LYS A 73 -15.89 -10.49 8.86
N GLN A 74 -16.56 -10.90 7.79
CA GLN A 74 -16.40 -12.19 7.13
C GLN A 74 -15.79 -12.04 5.74
N TRP A 75 -15.38 -10.82 5.36
CA TRP A 75 -14.53 -10.62 4.21
C TRP A 75 -13.24 -11.43 4.37
N SER A 76 -12.75 -11.97 3.27
CA SER A 76 -11.66 -12.93 3.25
C SER A 76 -10.88 -12.79 1.95
N ASN A 77 -9.75 -13.51 1.88
CA ASN A 77 -8.67 -13.43 0.89
C ASN A 77 -7.69 -12.26 1.13
N ASP A 78 -6.63 -12.21 0.32
CA ASP A 78 -5.54 -11.23 0.45
C ASP A 78 -6.00 -9.78 0.18
N THR A 79 -7.10 -9.57 -0.55
CA THR A 79 -7.64 -8.26 -0.97
C THR A 79 -8.98 -7.92 -0.29
N CYS A 80 -9.42 -8.74 0.66
CA CYS A 80 -10.70 -8.66 1.35
C CYS A 80 -11.94 -8.53 0.43
N ASP A 81 -11.90 -9.11 -0.77
CA ASP A 81 -13.00 -9.00 -1.75
C ASP A 81 -13.96 -10.20 -1.75
N VAL A 82 -13.64 -11.26 -1.00
CA VAL A 82 -14.47 -12.46 -0.95
C VAL A 82 -15.40 -12.42 0.24
N CYS A 83 -16.70 -12.29 -0.06
CA CYS A 83 -17.78 -12.56 0.88
C CYS A 83 -18.22 -14.04 0.80
N PRO A 84 -18.12 -14.83 1.89
CA PRO A 84 -18.57 -16.20 1.87
C PRO A 84 -20.10 -16.31 1.62
N PRO A 85 -20.59 -17.32 0.87
CA PRO A 85 -21.99 -17.42 0.43
C PRO A 85 -23.06 -17.46 1.53
N LYS A 86 -22.68 -17.70 2.78
CA LYS A 86 -23.58 -17.69 3.93
C LYS A 86 -23.82 -16.28 4.49
N TYR A 87 -23.07 -15.28 4.03
CA TYR A 87 -23.15 -13.89 4.48
C TYR A 87 -23.61 -12.95 3.38
N ASN A 88 -24.31 -11.88 3.76
CA ASN A 88 -24.83 -10.88 2.85
C ASN A 88 -23.78 -9.79 2.57
N ALA A 89 -23.27 -9.75 1.33
CA ALA A 89 -22.30 -8.75 0.89
C ALA A 89 -22.84 -7.31 0.98
N SER A 90 -24.15 -7.09 0.76
CA SER A 90 -24.80 -5.79 0.91
C SER A 90 -24.85 -5.31 2.37
N GLN A 91 -24.59 -6.20 3.33
CA GLN A 91 -24.48 -5.89 4.75
C GLN A 91 -23.05 -6.07 5.26
N ASP A 92 -22.05 -5.74 4.43
CA ASP A 92 -20.62 -5.80 4.76
C ASP A 92 -20.17 -7.20 5.21
N CYS A 93 -20.81 -8.24 4.67
CA CYS A 93 -20.65 -9.64 5.10
C CYS A 93 -20.81 -9.84 6.61
N GLY A 94 -21.52 -8.93 7.29
CA GLY A 94 -21.70 -8.91 8.74
C GLY A 94 -22.93 -9.69 9.20
N ALA A 95 -23.81 -10.08 8.29
CA ALA A 95 -25.08 -10.76 8.58
C ALA A 95 -25.24 -12.01 7.70
N CYS A 96 -25.93 -13.03 8.22
CA CYS A 96 -26.27 -14.21 7.44
C CYS A 96 -27.25 -13.85 6.32
N ILE A 97 -27.15 -14.51 5.17
CA ILE A 97 -28.20 -14.42 4.14
C ILE A 97 -29.47 -15.05 4.71
N ASP A 98 -30.59 -14.34 4.65
CA ASP A 98 -31.89 -14.92 4.97
C ASP A 98 -32.36 -15.77 3.79
N THR A 99 -32.22 -17.09 3.89
CA THR A 99 -32.70 -18.02 2.87
C THR A 99 -34.22 -18.24 2.90
N ARG A 100 -34.99 -17.48 3.69
CA ARG A 100 -36.46 -17.58 3.68
C ARG A 100 -37.15 -16.94 2.47
N GLU A 101 -36.46 -16.14 1.64
CA GLU A 101 -37.14 -15.41 0.56
C GLU A 101 -37.16 -16.11 -0.81
N THR A 102 -36.61 -17.32 -0.96
CA THR A 102 -36.68 -18.04 -2.27
C THR A 102 -36.90 -19.55 -2.11
N TYR A 103 -38.09 -19.93 -1.62
CA TYR A 103 -38.68 -21.21 -2.00
C TYR A 103 -39.96 -20.92 -2.79
N PRO A 104 -39.97 -21.09 -4.13
CA PRO A 104 -41.21 -21.05 -4.91
C PRO A 104 -42.14 -22.22 -4.57
#